data_AF-A0A842W641-F1
#
_entry.id   AF-A0A842W641-F1
#
_cell.length_a   1.000
_cell.length_b   1.000
_cell.length_c   1.000
_cell.angle_alpha   90.00
_cell.angle_beta   90.00
_cell.angle_gamma   90.00
#
_symmetry.space_group_name_H-M   'P 1'
#
loop_
_entity.id
_entity.type
_entity.pdbx_description
1 polymer ?
#
loop_
_entity_poly.entity_id
_entity_poly.type
_entity_poly.pdbx_seq_one_letter_code
_entity_poly.pdbx_strand_id
1 'polypeptide(L)' 'MKDKFNMVGTEIQSFSLNNMLGESKNIEEYKGQKNVVLILLRDIN' A
#
# COMPACT_ATOMS: atom_id res chain seq x y z
N MET A 1 11.73 16.51 -11.53
CA MET A 1 11.12 15.37 -10.81
C MET A 1 11.47 15.47 -9.33
N LYS A 2 10.77 16.34 -8.61
CA LYS A 2 10.72 16.32 -7.15
C LYS A 2 9.30 15.82 -6.79
N ASP A 3 9.13 15.22 -5.62
CA ASP A 3 7.82 15.01 -4.99
C ASP A 3 7.01 13.73 -5.33
N LYS A 4 7.63 12.54 -5.32
CA LYS A 4 6.87 11.26 -5.20
C LYS A 4 7.48 10.21 -4.29
N PHE A 5 8.46 10.56 -3.46
CA PHE A 5 8.98 9.66 -2.45
C PHE A 5 8.29 10.00 -1.13
N ASN A 6 7.41 9.11 -0.64
CA ASN A 6 6.93 9.21 0.74
C ASN A 6 8.16 9.14 1.65
N MET A 7 8.39 10.19 2.46
CA MET A 7 9.49 10.21 3.41
C MET A 7 9.31 9.09 4.44
N VAL A 8 10.42 8.46 4.85
CA VAL A 8 10.41 7.50 5.97
C VAL A 8 9.79 8.17 7.19
N GLY A 9 8.85 7.49 7.85
CA GLY A 9 8.07 8.03 8.98
C GLY A 9 6.78 8.76 8.60
N THR A 10 6.54 9.01 7.31
CA THR A 10 5.23 9.52 6.84
C THR A 10 4.19 8.42 6.99
N GLU A 11 3.06 8.72 7.64
CA GLU A 11 1.95 7.79 7.71
C GLU A 11 1.38 7.53 6.30
N ILE A 12 1.27 6.26 5.95
CA ILE A 12 0.64 5.85 4.70
C ILE A 12 -0.87 6.06 4.84
N GLN A 13 -1.49 6.74 3.88
CA GLN A 13 -2.94 6.90 3.87
C GLN A 13 -3.65 5.55 3.77
N SER A 14 -4.75 5.38 4.48
CA SER A 14 -5.56 4.17 4.37
C SER A 14 -6.09 3.99 2.95
N PHE A 15 -6.01 2.77 2.45
CA PHE A 15 -6.56 2.38 1.15
C PHE A 15 -7.10 0.96 1.23
N SER A 16 -8.03 0.65 0.32
CA SER A 16 -8.53 -0.70 0.10
C SER A 16 -8.22 -1.14 -1.34
N LEU A 17 -7.70 -2.35 -1.48
CA LEU A 17 -7.46 -2.99 -2.78
C LEU A 17 -8.07 -4.39 -2.78
N ASN A 18 -8.53 -4.83 -3.96
CA ASN A 18 -8.97 -6.19 -4.14
C ASN A 18 -7.74 -7.10 -4.31
N ASN A 19 -7.71 -8.20 -3.57
CA ASN A 19 -6.71 -9.25 -3.77
C ASN A 19 -7.08 -10.14 -4.98
N MET A 20 -6.25 -11.15 -5.27
CA MET A 20 -6.47 -12.08 -6.39
C MET A 20 -7.75 -12.93 -6.25
N LEU A 21 -8.34 -13.01 -5.05
CA LEU A 21 -9.59 -13.72 -4.78
C LEU A 21 -10.82 -12.80 -4.90
N GLY A 22 -10.62 -11.51 -5.21
CA GLY A 22 -11.69 -10.51 -5.27
C GLY A 22 -12.11 -9.96 -3.91
N GLU A 23 -11.41 -10.33 -2.83
CA GLU A 23 -11.69 -9.80 -1.50
C GLU A 23 -11.08 -8.40 -1.36
N SER A 24 -11.89 -7.44 -0.92
CA SER A 24 -11.40 -6.11 -0.53
C SER A 24 -10.60 -6.23 0.76
N LYS A 25 -9.33 -5.80 0.73
CA LYS A 25 -8.45 -5.72 1.89
C LYS A 25 -8.09 -4.28 2.17
N ASN A 26 -8.30 -3.83 3.40
CA ASN A 26 -7.83 -2.53 3.85
C ASN A 26 -6.45 -2.63 4.51
N ILE A 27 -5.57 -1.67 4.25
CA ILE A 27 -4.21 -1.66 4.81
C ILE A 27 -4.18 -1.57 6.36
N GLU A 28 -5.19 -0.95 6.98
CA GLU A 28 -5.29 -0.80 8.43
C GLU A 28 -5.48 -2.14 9.16
N GLU A 29 -5.98 -3.18 8.49
CA GLU A 29 -6.13 -4.53 9.06
C GLU A 29 -4.81 -5.12 9.55
N TYR A 30 -3.68 -4.63 9.02
CA TYR A 30 -2.34 -5.14 9.34
C TYR A 30 -1.58 -4.24 10.34
N LYS A 31 -2.12 -3.06 10.68
CA LYS A 31 -1.49 -2.10 11.58
C LYS A 31 -1.33 -2.71 12.98
N GLY A 32 -0.11 -2.62 13.53
CA GLY A 32 0.22 -3.16 14.85
C GLY A 32 0.32 -4.69 14.93
N GLN A 33 -0.02 -5.43 13.88
CA GLN A 33 0.11 -6.89 13.83
C GLN A 33 1.39 -7.34 13.14
N LYS A 34 1.76 -6.68 12.02
CA LYS A 34 2.95 -7.01 11.23
C LYS A 34 3.45 -5.83 10.41
N ASN A 35 4.71 -5.89 10.01
CA ASN A 35 5.26 -4.99 9.01
C ASN A 35 4.74 -5.38 7.62
N VAL A 36 4.39 -4.39 6.79
CA VAL A 36 3.86 -4.59 5.44
C VAL A 36 4.81 -3.98 4.42
N VAL A 37 5.09 -4.72 3.34
CA VAL A 37 5.85 -4.22 2.18
C VAL A 37 4.89 -4.06 1.01
N LEU A 38 4.78 -2.85 0.47
CA LEU A 38 3.95 -2.54 -0.70
C LEU A 38 4.84 -2.37 -1.94
N ILE A 39 4.60 -3.17 -2.98
CA ILE A 39 5.31 -3.10 -4.26
C ILE A 39 4.30 -2.67 -5.32
N LEU A 40 4.50 -1.49 -5.91
CA LEU A 40 3.67 -0.96 -6.98
C LEU A 40 4.33 -1.27 -8.32
N LEU A 41 3.68 -2.11 -9.12
CA LEU A 41 4.07 -2.39 -10.50
C LEU A 41 3.18 -1.57 -11.43
N ARG A 42 3.79 -0.84 -12.37
CA ARG A 42 3.04 -0.19 -13.45
C ARG A 42 2.95 -1.18 -14.61
N ASP A 43 1.74 -1.42 -15.09
CA ASP A 43 1.56 -2.10 -16.37
C ASP A 43 2.10 -1.16 -17.47
N ILE A 44 3.07 -1.65 -18.25
CA ILE A 44 3.77 -0.89 -19.31
C ILE A 44 3.26 -1.28 -20.70
N ASN A 45 2.13 -2.00 -20.77
CA ASN A 45 1.47 -2.34 -22.03
C ASN A 45 0.61 -1.18 -22.56
#